data_AF-A0A0S6X1G9-F1
#
_entry.id   AF-A0A0S6X1G9-F1
#
_cell.length_a   1.000
_cell.length_b   1.000
_cell.length_c   1.000
_cell.angle_alpha   90.00
_cell.angle_beta   90.00
_cell.angle_gamma   90.00
#
_symmetry.space_group_name_H-M   'P 1'
#
loop_
_entity.id
_entity.type
_entity.pdbx_description
1 polymer ?
#
loop_
_entity_poly.entity_id
_entity_poly.type
_entity_poly.pdbx_seq_one_letter_code
_entity_poly.pdbx_strand_id
1 'polypeptide(L)'
;MALPNQRWSLDFVHDQMVSGRRFRVLNIVDDVTRECLAAIPETSICGRRVVRELALLIERRGKPGLIVSDNGTELTSNAVLSWCGQANVEWHYIAPGRPMQNGFVESFNGRMRDELLNETLFLSLDHARRQIAAWVEDYNQHRPHSALGYQTPADFAAKLHTQWPASLRPTGSAAQAIASTAPMRNKVARL
;
A
#
# COMPACT_ATOMS: atom_id res chain seq x y z
N MET A 1 -16.12 -0.30 12.28
CA MET A 1 -15.21 0.56 13.07
C MET A 1 -13.80 0.32 12.55
N ALA A 2 -13.00 1.36 12.31
CA ALA A 2 -11.72 1.22 11.61
C ALA A 2 -10.64 0.61 12.52
N LEU A 3 -9.95 -0.42 12.06
CA LEU A 3 -8.84 -1.09 12.76
C LEU A 3 -7.54 -0.91 11.96
N PRO A 4 -6.36 -0.92 12.60
CA PRO A 4 -5.10 -1.03 11.88
C PRO A 4 -5.08 -2.28 10.98
N ASN A 5 -4.35 -2.20 9.88
CA ASN A 5 -4.21 -3.23 8.85
C ASN A 5 -5.52 -3.67 8.20
N GLN A 6 -6.59 -2.88 8.23
CA GLN A 6 -7.79 -3.24 7.47
C GLN A 6 -7.56 -3.13 5.97
N ARG A 7 -6.81 -2.11 5.55
CA ARG A 7 -6.53 -1.86 4.14
C ARG A 7 -5.17 -1.22 3.96
N TRP A 8 -4.35 -1.82 3.10
CA TRP A 8 -3.06 -1.26 2.68
C TRP A 8 -3.17 -0.78 1.24
N SER A 9 -2.74 0.45 0.99
CA SER A 9 -2.69 1.06 -0.33
C SER A 9 -1.25 1.12 -0.84
N LEU A 10 -1.05 0.63 -2.06
CA LEU A 10 0.24 0.53 -2.74
C LEU A 10 0.26 1.43 -3.97
N ASP A 11 1.39 2.08 -4.19
CA ASP A 11 1.65 2.83 -5.42
C ASP A 11 3.17 3.08 -5.61
N PHE A 12 3.57 3.47 -6.82
CA PHE A 12 4.93 3.84 -7.15
C PHE A 12 5.08 5.33 -7.45
N VAL A 13 6.10 5.96 -6.88
CA VAL A 13 6.58 7.28 -7.31
C VAL A 13 7.94 7.17 -7.97
N HIS A 14 8.19 8.01 -8.97
CA HIS A 14 9.41 7.96 -9.79
C HIS A 14 10.26 9.21 -9.60
N ASP A 15 11.58 9.07 -9.64
CA ASP A 15 12.49 10.21 -9.62
C ASP A 15 13.83 9.84 -10.27
N GLN A 16 14.78 10.76 -10.28
CA GLN A 16 16.09 10.58 -10.89
C GLN A 16 17.23 11.04 -9.99
N MET A 17 18.35 10.33 -10.08
CA MET A 17 19.60 10.75 -9.48
C MET A 17 20.27 11.83 -10.33
N VAL A 18 21.25 12.54 -9.77
CA VAL A 18 22.07 13.54 -10.48
C VAL A 18 22.78 12.97 -11.72
N SER A 19 23.01 11.66 -11.75
CA SER A 19 23.55 10.94 -12.92
C SER A 19 22.56 10.79 -14.08
N GLY A 20 21.31 11.21 -13.91
CA GLY A 20 20.21 10.98 -14.86
C GLY A 20 19.59 9.59 -14.78
N ARG A 21 20.18 8.66 -14.02
CA ARG A 21 19.60 7.33 -13.79
C ARG A 21 18.32 7.46 -12.96
N ARG A 22 17.23 6.90 -13.47
CA ARG A 22 15.93 6.87 -12.78
C ARG A 22 15.91 5.83 -11.68
N PHE A 23 15.14 6.13 -10.65
CA PHE A 23 14.70 5.19 -9.63
C PHE A 23 13.21 5.38 -9.36
N ARG A 24 12.64 4.43 -8.62
CA ARG A 24 11.26 4.52 -8.13
C ARG A 24 11.19 4.06 -6.70
N VAL A 25 10.15 4.49 -6.01
CA VAL A 25 9.85 4.14 -4.63
C VAL A 25 8.52 3.40 -4.61
N LEU A 26 8.53 2.16 -4.13
CA LEU A 26 7.29 1.47 -3.77
C LEU A 26 6.83 1.97 -2.41
N ASN A 27 5.68 2.64 -2.37
CA ASN A 27 5.06 3.11 -1.15
C ASN A 27 3.93 2.18 -0.73
N ILE A 28 3.89 1.84 0.55
CA ILE A 28 2.88 1.00 1.19
C ILE A 28 2.36 1.76 2.39
N VAL A 29 1.08 2.12 2.38
CA VAL A 29 0.45 2.95 3.41
C VAL A 29 -0.73 2.20 4.02
N ASP A 30 -0.90 2.30 5.33
CA ASP A 30 -2.12 1.84 6.00
C ASP A 30 -3.19 2.95 5.96
N ASP A 31 -4.34 2.65 5.37
CA ASP A 31 -5.38 3.65 5.14
C ASP A 31 -6.02 4.16 6.44
N VAL A 32 -6.05 3.33 7.48
CA VAL A 32 -6.69 3.69 8.75
C VAL A 32 -5.77 4.57 9.58
N THR A 33 -4.54 4.12 9.78
CA THR A 33 -3.56 4.78 10.65
C THR A 33 -2.80 5.91 9.95
N ARG A 34 -2.82 5.93 8.61
CA ARG A 34 -2.00 6.80 7.75
C ARG A 34 -0.51 6.55 7.86
N GLU A 35 -0.08 5.49 8.54
CA GLU A 35 1.33 5.13 8.63
C GLU A 35 1.88 4.74 7.26
N CYS A 36 3.04 5.27 6.92
CA CYS A 36 3.86 4.69 5.86
C CYS A 36 4.50 3.41 6.42
N LEU A 37 4.04 2.27 5.93
CA LEU A 37 4.53 0.95 6.35
C LEU A 37 5.88 0.63 5.70
N ALA A 38 6.05 1.04 4.45
CA ALA A 38 7.32 0.95 3.74
C ALA A 38 7.38 1.97 2.59
N ALA A 39 8.59 2.48 2.34
CA ALA A 39 8.95 3.25 1.16
C ALA A 39 10.27 2.68 0.61
N ILE A 40 10.23 1.90 -0.47
CA ILE A 40 11.38 1.13 -0.96
C ILE A 40 11.92 1.74 -2.25
N PRO A 41 13.02 2.51 -2.22
CA PRO A 41 13.67 3.02 -3.42
C PRO A 41 14.56 1.97 -4.08
N GLU A 42 14.31 1.72 -5.36
CA GLU A 42 15.12 0.85 -6.22
C GLU A 42 15.10 1.35 -7.66
N THR A 43 16.09 0.94 -8.45
CA THR A 43 16.11 1.26 -9.90
C THR A 43 15.21 0.33 -10.72
N SER A 44 14.78 -0.80 -10.14
CA SER A 44 13.77 -1.70 -10.67
C SER A 44 13.16 -2.52 -9.52
N ILE A 45 11.85 -2.74 -9.56
CA ILE A 45 11.11 -3.50 -8.52
C ILE A 45 10.20 -4.49 -9.21
N CYS A 46 10.62 -5.74 -9.39
CA CYS A 46 9.72 -6.76 -9.95
C CYS A 46 8.68 -7.22 -8.91
N GLY A 47 7.63 -7.91 -9.36
CA GLY A 47 6.59 -8.42 -8.45
C GLY A 47 7.11 -9.35 -7.34
N ARG A 48 8.19 -10.11 -7.57
CA ARG A 48 8.83 -10.90 -6.50
C ARG A 48 9.39 -10.01 -5.39
N ARG A 49 9.93 -8.84 -5.73
CA ARG A 49 10.39 -7.87 -4.73
C ARG A 49 9.22 -7.29 -3.95
N VAL A 50 8.10 -6.95 -4.63
CA VAL A 50 6.87 -6.49 -3.97
C VAL A 50 6.38 -7.51 -2.95
N VAL A 51 6.24 -8.78 -3.36
CA VAL A 51 5.81 -9.89 -2.50
C VAL A 51 6.71 -10.04 -1.28
N ARG A 52 8.03 -9.94 -1.45
CA ARG A 52 8.97 -10.06 -0.33
C ARG A 52 8.76 -8.96 0.72
N GLU A 53 8.60 -7.71 0.28
CA GLU A 53 8.39 -6.59 1.21
C GLU A 53 7.03 -6.70 1.91
N LEU A 54 5.98 -7.13 1.20
CA LEU A 54 4.67 -7.41 1.80
C LEU A 54 4.73 -8.52 2.83
N ALA A 55 5.40 -9.64 2.53
CA ALA A 55 5.57 -10.75 3.46
C ALA A 55 6.27 -10.29 4.76
N LEU A 56 7.36 -9.52 4.65
CA LEU A 56 8.07 -8.96 5.80
C LEU A 56 7.20 -7.98 6.61
N LEU A 57 6.33 -7.21 5.96
CA LEU A 57 5.37 -6.35 6.68
C LEU A 57 4.31 -7.17 7.42
N ILE A 58 3.78 -8.21 6.78
CA ILE A 58 2.80 -9.10 7.39
C ILE A 58 3.38 -9.82 8.61
N GLU A 59 4.62 -10.28 8.54
CA GLU A 59 5.30 -10.90 9.69
C GLU A 59 5.42 -9.93 10.89
N ARG A 60 5.72 -8.65 10.62
CA ARG A 60 5.93 -7.65 11.67
C ARG A 60 4.63 -7.08 12.26
N ARG A 61 3.60 -6.89 11.44
CA ARG A 61 2.38 -6.14 11.81
C ARG A 61 1.11 -6.97 11.81
N GLY A 62 1.13 -8.12 11.14
CA GLY A 62 -0.05 -8.91 10.85
C GLY A 62 -0.59 -8.67 9.44
N LYS A 63 -1.44 -9.60 9.00
CA LYS A 63 -2.00 -9.63 7.64
C LYS A 63 -3.03 -8.50 7.44
N PRO A 64 -3.00 -7.79 6.29
CA PRO A 64 -4.05 -6.85 5.98
C PRO A 64 -5.38 -7.54 5.66
N GLY A 65 -6.49 -6.84 5.85
CA GLY A 65 -7.79 -7.27 5.33
C GLY A 65 -7.83 -7.22 3.80
N LEU A 66 -7.34 -6.12 3.23
CA LEU A 66 -7.33 -5.86 1.79
C LEU A 66 -6.06 -5.11 1.37
N ILE A 67 -5.51 -5.46 0.21
CA ILE A 67 -4.52 -4.65 -0.50
C ILE A 67 -5.20 -3.94 -1.68
N VAL A 68 -4.91 -2.65 -1.87
CA VAL A 68 -5.39 -1.87 -3.03
C VAL A 68 -4.23 -1.28 -3.81
N SER A 69 -4.30 -1.39 -5.13
CA SER A 69 -3.29 -0.80 -6.01
C SER A 69 -3.81 -0.47 -7.40
N ASP A 70 -2.98 0.20 -8.20
CA ASP A 70 -3.17 0.30 -9.65
C ASP A 70 -2.92 -1.03 -10.37
N ASN A 71 -3.13 -1.02 -11.69
CA ASN A 71 -2.91 -2.17 -12.57
C ASN A 71 -1.47 -2.24 -13.10
N GLY A 72 -0.49 -1.65 -12.39
CA GLY A 72 0.91 -1.71 -12.77
C GLY A 72 1.37 -3.16 -12.99
N THR A 73 2.24 -3.37 -13.98
CA THR A 73 2.69 -4.71 -14.40
C THR A 73 3.37 -5.51 -13.29
N GLU A 74 4.00 -4.81 -12.35
CA GLU A 74 4.65 -5.35 -11.16
C GLU A 74 3.62 -5.93 -10.20
N LEU A 75 2.50 -5.22 -10.03
CA LEU A 75 1.43 -5.52 -9.09
C LEU A 75 0.49 -6.58 -9.66
N THR A 76 0.32 -6.62 -10.99
CA THR A 76 -0.47 -7.64 -11.70
C THR A 76 0.35 -8.86 -12.13
N SER A 77 1.61 -8.97 -11.68
CA SER A 77 2.49 -10.07 -12.07
C SER A 77 2.07 -11.43 -11.50
N ASN A 78 2.43 -12.53 -12.18
CA ASN A 78 2.17 -13.89 -11.70
C ASN A 78 2.71 -14.16 -10.29
N ALA A 79 3.82 -13.52 -9.90
CA ALA A 79 4.38 -13.64 -8.56
C ALA A 79 3.42 -13.07 -7.51
N VAL A 80 2.84 -11.90 -7.76
CA VAL A 80 1.87 -11.26 -6.86
C VAL A 80 0.57 -12.07 -6.82
N LEU A 81 0.02 -12.44 -7.98
CA LEU A 81 -1.23 -13.21 -8.05
C LEU A 81 -1.13 -14.56 -7.33
N SER A 82 -0.03 -15.29 -7.55
CA SER A 82 0.21 -16.56 -6.87
C SER A 82 0.37 -16.39 -5.37
N TRP A 83 1.10 -15.36 -4.93
CA TRP A 83 1.31 -15.08 -3.51
C TRP A 83 0.01 -14.68 -2.80
N CYS A 84 -0.87 -13.89 -3.43
CA CYS A 84 -2.16 -13.52 -2.83
C CYS A 84 -2.98 -14.76 -2.46
N GLY A 85 -3.02 -15.77 -3.34
CA GLY A 85 -3.69 -17.03 -3.08
C GLY A 85 -3.03 -17.84 -1.94
N GLN A 86 -1.70 -17.88 -1.91
CA GLN A 86 -0.94 -18.61 -0.87
C GLN A 86 -1.04 -17.96 0.52
N ALA A 87 -0.94 -16.63 0.57
CA ALA A 87 -1.02 -15.85 1.80
C ALA A 87 -2.46 -15.60 2.26
N ASN A 88 -3.45 -15.97 1.43
CA ASN A 88 -4.87 -15.69 1.62
C ASN A 88 -5.10 -14.19 1.90
N VAL A 89 -4.53 -13.34 1.04
CA VAL A 89 -4.65 -11.87 1.09
C VAL A 89 -5.55 -11.44 -0.07
N GLU A 90 -6.59 -10.67 0.24
CA GLU A 90 -7.44 -10.07 -0.79
C GLU A 90 -6.71 -8.89 -1.45
N TRP A 91 -6.82 -8.80 -2.78
CA TRP A 91 -6.22 -7.72 -3.56
C TRP A 91 -7.26 -7.12 -4.52
N HIS A 92 -7.46 -5.81 -4.41
CA HIS A 92 -8.35 -5.04 -5.27
C HIS A 92 -7.55 -4.10 -6.17
N TYR A 93 -7.65 -4.31 -7.48
CA TYR A 93 -7.09 -3.40 -8.46
C TYR A 93 -8.10 -2.30 -8.76
N ILE A 94 -7.66 -1.04 -8.70
CA ILE A 94 -8.52 0.10 -9.01
C ILE A 94 -8.94 0.09 -10.48
N ALA A 95 -10.10 0.65 -10.77
CA ALA A 95 -10.57 0.80 -12.14
C ALA A 95 -9.69 1.80 -12.91
N PRO A 96 -9.41 1.57 -14.21
CA PRO A 96 -8.72 2.53 -15.04
C PRO A 96 -9.37 3.92 -14.98
N GLY A 97 -8.56 4.96 -14.77
CA GLY A 97 -9.04 6.34 -14.66
C GLY A 97 -9.80 6.67 -13.38
N ARG A 98 -9.69 5.85 -12.32
CA ARG A 98 -10.31 6.11 -10.99
C ARG A 98 -9.27 6.26 -9.87
N PRO A 99 -8.37 7.27 -9.95
CA PRO A 99 -7.31 7.50 -8.96
C PRO A 99 -7.83 7.61 -7.52
N MET A 100 -9.01 8.23 -7.34
CA MET A 100 -9.65 8.39 -6.03
C MET A 100 -9.88 7.07 -5.27
N GLN A 101 -9.93 5.92 -5.94
CA GLN A 101 -10.03 4.62 -5.27
C GLN A 101 -8.76 4.25 -4.49
N ASN A 102 -7.63 4.93 -4.71
CA ASN A 102 -6.36 4.79 -4.01
C ASN A 102 -5.91 6.12 -3.35
N GLY A 103 -6.85 7.03 -3.06
CA GLY A 103 -6.54 8.42 -2.71
C GLY A 103 -5.66 8.63 -1.45
N PHE A 104 -5.55 7.64 -0.57
CA PHE A 104 -4.70 7.69 0.62
C PHE A 104 -3.21 7.67 0.24
N VAL A 105 -2.80 6.70 -0.58
CA VAL A 105 -1.40 6.64 -1.06
C VAL A 105 -1.12 7.74 -2.07
N GLU A 106 -2.11 8.21 -2.85
CA GLU A 106 -1.92 9.39 -3.72
C GLU A 106 -1.62 10.65 -2.91
N SER A 107 -2.36 10.87 -1.83
CA SER A 107 -2.11 12.00 -0.92
C SER A 107 -0.73 11.90 -0.25
N PHE A 108 -0.32 10.68 0.12
CA PHE A 108 1.02 10.42 0.64
C PHE A 108 2.10 10.70 -0.41
N ASN A 109 1.89 10.24 -1.64
CA ASN A 109 2.81 10.41 -2.76
C ASN A 109 2.98 11.88 -3.15
N GLY A 110 1.89 12.66 -3.18
CA GLY A 110 1.95 14.10 -3.38
C GLY A 110 2.79 14.79 -2.31
N ARG A 111 2.60 14.41 -1.04
CA ARG A 111 3.41 14.96 0.06
C ARG A 111 4.89 14.59 -0.05
N MET A 112 5.21 13.32 -0.27
CA MET A 112 6.59 12.87 -0.51
C MET A 112 7.22 13.60 -1.70
N ARG A 113 6.43 13.84 -2.76
CA ARG A 113 6.90 14.61 -3.92
C ARG A 113 7.31 16.01 -3.54
N ASP A 114 6.40 16.74 -2.91
CA ASP A 114 6.56 18.17 -2.65
C ASP A 114 7.62 18.47 -1.59
N GLU A 115 7.81 17.57 -0.63
CA GLU A 115 8.65 17.86 0.55
C GLU A 115 9.99 17.13 0.57
N LEU A 116 10.11 16.05 -0.22
CA LEU A 116 11.34 15.27 -0.27
C LEU A 116 11.90 15.21 -1.67
N LEU A 117 11.14 14.69 -2.62
CA LEU A 117 11.66 14.34 -3.94
C LEU A 117 12.05 15.59 -4.75
N ASN A 118 11.20 16.63 -4.73
CA ASN A 118 11.49 17.89 -5.41
C ASN A 118 12.56 18.74 -4.71
N GLU A 119 12.74 18.56 -3.40
CA GLU A 119 13.67 19.35 -2.57
C GLU A 119 15.05 18.70 -2.43
N THR A 120 15.25 17.50 -2.97
CA THR A 120 16.49 16.73 -2.77
C THR A 120 17.16 16.37 -4.10
N LEU A 121 18.43 16.75 -4.25
CA LEU A 121 19.29 16.22 -5.31
C LEU A 121 19.87 14.85 -4.89
N PHE A 122 19.34 13.77 -5.48
CA PHE A 122 19.78 12.41 -5.14
C PHE A 122 21.11 12.05 -5.80
N LEU A 123 22.17 11.95 -5.00
CA LEU A 123 23.52 11.60 -5.46
C LEU A 123 23.67 10.12 -5.88
N SER A 124 22.95 9.22 -5.20
CA SER A 124 23.01 7.78 -5.45
C SER A 124 21.75 7.09 -4.91
N LEU A 125 21.57 5.81 -5.24
CA LEU A 125 20.46 5.02 -4.69
C LEU A 125 20.60 4.81 -3.17
N ASP A 126 21.84 4.70 -2.66
CA ASP A 126 22.08 4.65 -1.22
C ASP A 126 21.69 5.97 -0.52
N HIS A 127 22.04 7.10 -1.14
CA HIS A 127 21.60 8.41 -0.65
C HIS A 127 20.07 8.50 -0.63
N ALA A 128 19.40 8.07 -1.71
CA ALA A 128 17.94 8.01 -1.75
C ALA A 128 17.35 7.14 -0.63
N ARG A 129 17.91 5.96 -0.37
CA ARG A 129 17.49 5.08 0.75
C ARG A 129 17.57 5.80 2.09
N ARG A 130 18.67 6.48 2.37
CA ARG A 130 18.87 7.21 3.64
C ARG A 130 17.89 8.38 3.79
N GLN A 131 17.76 9.21 2.74
CA GLN A 131 16.85 10.36 2.77
C GLN A 131 15.38 9.94 2.89
N ILE A 132 14.96 8.92 2.15
CA ILE A 132 13.59 8.40 2.23
C ILE A 132 13.31 7.77 3.59
N ALA A 133 14.25 6.99 4.14
CA ALA A 133 14.08 6.41 5.48
C ALA A 133 13.95 7.50 6.56
N ALA A 134 14.80 8.53 6.53
CA ALA A 134 14.72 9.65 7.46
C ALA A 134 13.40 10.42 7.34
N TRP A 135 12.94 10.66 6.11
CA TRP A 135 11.67 11.33 5.87
C TRP A 135 10.46 10.50 6.33
N VAL A 136 10.47 9.18 6.11
CA VAL A 136 9.41 8.28 6.59
C VAL A 136 9.36 8.23 8.12
N GLU A 137 10.52 8.23 8.79
CA GLU A 137 10.60 8.29 10.24
C GLU A 137 9.98 9.59 10.77
N ASP A 138 10.33 10.74 10.19
CA ASP A 138 9.74 12.03 10.53
C ASP A 138 8.22 12.06 10.30
N TYR A 139 7.78 11.61 9.12
CA TYR A 139 6.37 11.51 8.74
C TYR A 139 5.57 10.67 9.75
N ASN A 140 6.08 9.50 10.14
CA ASN A 140 5.35 8.59 11.03
C ASN A 140 5.39 9.02 12.50
N GLN A 141 6.52 9.54 12.99
CA GLN A 141 6.77 9.72 14.42
C GLN A 141 6.65 11.16 14.93
N HIS A 142 6.88 12.15 14.08
CA HIS A 142 7.02 13.54 14.52
C HIS A 142 5.97 14.46 13.92
N ARG A 143 5.44 14.11 12.75
CA ARG A 143 4.53 14.98 12.03
C ARG A 143 3.07 14.81 12.47
N PRO A 144 2.37 15.87 12.88
CA PRO A 144 0.94 15.82 13.18
C PRO A 144 0.09 15.90 11.89
N HIS A 145 -0.94 15.06 11.82
CA HIS A 145 -1.88 15.01 10.69
C HIS A 145 -3.26 15.51 11.11
N SER A 146 -3.78 16.54 10.44
CA SER A 146 -5.14 17.08 10.73
C SER A 146 -6.23 16.02 10.59
N ALA A 147 -6.10 15.11 9.62
CA ALA A 147 -7.00 13.96 9.43
C ALA A 147 -7.01 12.98 10.62
N LEU A 148 -6.01 13.03 11.50
CA LEU A 148 -5.87 12.21 12.71
C LEU A 148 -6.10 13.03 13.99
N GLY A 149 -6.71 14.21 13.88
CA GLY A 149 -6.88 15.10 15.03
C GLY A 149 -5.54 15.66 15.53
N TYR A 150 -4.63 15.96 14.61
CA TYR A 150 -3.28 16.48 14.88
C TYR A 150 -2.36 15.53 15.66
N GLN A 151 -2.62 14.23 15.55
CA GLN A 151 -1.72 13.19 16.03
C GLN A 151 -0.75 12.76 14.93
N THR A 152 0.38 12.18 15.34
CA THR A 152 1.26 11.48 14.42
C THR A 152 0.63 10.16 14.01
N PRO A 153 0.96 9.63 12.81
CA PRO A 153 0.50 8.30 12.40
C PRO A 153 0.82 7.20 13.44
N ALA A 154 2.02 7.24 14.03
CA ALA A 154 2.44 6.28 15.05
C ALA A 154 1.63 6.40 16.34
N ASP A 155 1.40 7.61 16.86
CA ASP A 155 0.60 7.83 18.06
C ASP A 155 -0.85 7.35 17.87
N PHE A 156 -1.42 7.65 16.71
CA PHE A 156 -2.78 7.24 16.37
C PHE A 156 -2.88 5.71 16.28
N ALA A 157 -1.91 5.06 15.64
CA ALA A 157 -1.83 3.60 15.57
C ALA A 157 -1.71 2.95 16.97
N ALA A 158 -0.85 3.49 17.85
CA ALA A 158 -0.67 3.01 19.22
C ALA A 158 -1.96 3.12 20.05
N LYS A 159 -2.71 4.23 19.89
CA LYS A 159 -4.01 4.40 20.56
C LYS A 159 -5.05 3.40 20.06
N LEU A 160 -5.14 3.15 18.76
CA LEU A 160 -6.04 2.13 18.22
C LEU A 160 -5.69 0.73 18.75
N HIS A 161 -4.41 0.41 18.88
CA HIS A 161 -3.98 -0.87 19.46
C HIS A 161 -4.38 -1.02 20.93
N THR A 162 -4.25 0.05 21.71
CA THR A 162 -4.63 0.07 23.14
C THR A 162 -6.15 -0.06 23.32
N GLN A 163 -6.93 0.57 22.43
CA GLN A 163 -8.39 0.48 22.45
C GLN A 163 -8.90 -0.89 21.98
N TRP A 164 -8.08 -1.69 21.29
CA TRP A 164 -8.48 -2.99 20.74
C TRP A 164 -7.39 -4.05 20.88
N PRO A 165 -7.29 -4.73 22.03
CA PRO A 165 -6.30 -5.78 22.24
C PRO A 165 -6.49 -6.94 21.26
N ALA A 166 -5.40 -7.65 20.96
CA ALA A 166 -5.32 -8.68 19.92
C ALA A 166 -6.37 -9.81 20.04
N SER A 167 -6.97 -10.00 21.23
CA SER A 167 -8.04 -10.95 21.52
C SER A 167 -9.37 -10.67 20.79
N LEU A 168 -9.55 -9.49 20.19
CA LEU A 168 -10.76 -9.09 19.47
C LEU A 168 -10.53 -8.93 17.96
N ARG A 169 -9.40 -9.43 17.43
CA ARG A 169 -9.18 -9.53 15.98
C ARG A 169 -10.11 -10.62 15.42
N PRO A 170 -10.95 -10.34 14.41
CA PRO A 170 -11.70 -11.40 13.75
C PRO A 170 -10.68 -12.34 13.11
N THR A 171 -10.55 -13.56 13.63
CA THR A 171 -9.85 -14.64 12.95
C THR A 171 -10.70 -15.06 11.76
N GLY A 172 -10.49 -14.39 10.62
CA GLY A 172 -11.07 -14.74 9.33
C GLY A 172 -12.60 -14.86 9.35
N SER A 173 -13.31 -13.76 9.09
CA SER A 173 -14.69 -13.91 8.62
C SER A 173 -14.60 -14.42 7.18
N ALA A 174 -15.03 -15.66 6.98
CA ALA A 174 -15.30 -16.23 5.66
C ALA A 174 -16.12 -15.22 4.84
N ALA A 175 -15.75 -15.09 3.57
CA ALA A 175 -16.50 -14.34 2.59
C ALA A 175 -17.97 -14.78 2.64
N GLN A 176 -18.87 -13.88 3.05
CA GLN A 176 -20.27 -14.06 2.74
C GLN A 176 -20.41 -13.83 1.25
N ALA A 177 -20.59 -14.93 0.51
CA ALA A 177 -20.92 -14.90 -0.90
C ALA A 177 -22.22 -14.11 -1.07
N ILE A 178 -22.13 -12.90 -1.63
CA ILE A 178 -23.30 -12.24 -2.20
C ILE A 178 -23.56 -12.95 -3.52
N ALA A 179 -24.46 -13.94 -3.48
CA ALA A 179 -25.03 -14.53 -4.67
C ALA A 179 -25.79 -13.44 -5.44
N SER A 180 -25.45 -13.26 -6.72
CA SER A 180 -26.45 -12.92 -7.72
C SER A 180 -26.13 -13.67 -9.00
N THR A 181 -26.89 -14.74 -9.21
CA THR A 181 -26.95 -15.51 -10.45
C THR A 181 -27.49 -14.63 -11.57
N ALA A 182 -26.66 -14.32 -12.57
CA ALA A 182 -27.15 -13.86 -13.87
C ALA A 182 -27.66 -15.07 -14.66
N PRO A 183 -28.90 -15.06 -15.20
CA PRO A 183 -29.40 -16.18 -15.98
C PRO A 183 -28.69 -16.26 -17.33
N MET A 184 -28.06 -17.40 -17.56
CA MET A 184 -27.46 -17.81 -18.83
C MET A 184 -28.58 -18.00 -19.86
N ARG A 185 -28.63 -17.17 -20.90
CA ARG A 185 -29.57 -17.34 -22.03
C ARG A 185 -28.85 -18.07 -23.16
N ASN A 186 -29.13 -19.36 -23.28
CA ASN A 186 -28.79 -20.26 -24.39
C ASN A 186 -30.14 -20.91 -24.76
N LYS A 187 -30.63 -21.05 -25.99
CA LYS A 187 -30.11 -21.21 -27.36
C LYS A 187 -31.14 -20.52 -28.31
N VAL A 188 -31.06 -20.44 -29.64
CA VAL A 188 -30.93 -21.52 -30.64
C VAL A 188 -30.78 -20.86 -32.02
N ALA A 189 -29.85 -21.37 -32.83
CA ALA A 189 -29.77 -21.11 -34.27
C ALA A 189 -30.88 -21.85 -35.03
N ARG A 190 -31.52 -21.20 -36.01
CA ARG A 190 -32.20 -21.88 -37.12
C ARG A 190 -32.08 -21.06 -38.40
N LEU A 191 -31.45 -21.71 -39.38
CA LEU A 191 -31.49 -21.57 -40.84
C LEU A 191 -31.18 -20.19 -41.44
#